data_AF-A0A3P6H199-F1
#
_entry.id   AF-A0A3P6H199-F1
#
_cell.length_a   1.000
_cell.length_b   1.000
_cell.length_c   1.000
_cell.angle_alpha   90.00
_cell.angle_beta   90.00
_cell.angle_gamma   90.00
#
_symmetry.space_group_name_H-M   'P 1'
#
loop_
_entity.id
_entity.type
_entity.pdbx_description
1 polymer ?
#
loop_
_entity_poly.entity_id
_entity_poly.type
_entity_poly.pdbx_seq_one_letter_code
_entity_poly.pdbx_strand_id
1 'polypeptide(L)'
;MQGTLSVWLAKRGLVHRSLGFDYQGIETLQIKPEDWHSIAVILYVYGYNYLRSQCAYDVAPGGLLASVYHLTRIEYGVNQAEEVCIKKYLLTGVIPEFHLFSGFGKVRIFKNGNLMIC
;
A
#
# COMPACT_ATOMS: atom_id res chain seq x y z
N MET A 1 -16.63 -7.33 6.48
CA MET A 1 -16.43 -8.33 5.42
C MET A 1 -14.94 -8.37 5.11
N GLN A 2 -14.29 -9.54 5.13
CA GLN A 2 -12.89 -9.72 4.73
C GLN A 2 -12.86 -10.07 3.24
N GLY A 3 -11.93 -9.49 2.47
CA GLY A 3 -11.77 -9.83 1.07
C GLY A 3 -10.83 -11.02 0.86
N THR A 4 -10.73 -11.44 -0.39
CA THR A 4 -10.01 -12.65 -0.80
C THR A 4 -8.53 -12.59 -0.42
N LEU A 5 -7.90 -11.41 -0.57
CA LEU A 5 -6.49 -11.24 -0.26
C LEU A 5 -6.25 -11.28 1.24
N SER A 6 -7.12 -10.67 2.04
CA SER A 6 -7.03 -10.76 3.52
C SER A 6 -7.10 -12.20 3.99
N VAL A 7 -8.05 -12.98 3.48
CA VAL A 7 -8.18 -14.42 3.83
C VAL A 7 -6.94 -15.20 3.42
N TRP A 8 -6.39 -14.90 2.24
CA TRP A 8 -5.19 -15.57 1.73
C TRP A 8 -3.94 -15.25 2.54
N LEU A 9 -3.74 -13.98 2.92
CA LEU A 9 -2.64 -13.55 3.78
C LEU A 9 -2.74 -14.17 5.17
N ALA A 10 -3.95 -14.24 5.74
CA ALA A 10 -4.19 -14.84 7.05
C ALA A 10 -3.83 -16.34 7.08
N LYS A 11 -4.15 -17.08 6.01
CA LYS A 11 -3.75 -18.50 5.85
C LYS A 11 -2.25 -18.71 5.84
N ARG A 12 -1.47 -17.68 5.48
CA ARG A 12 0.00 -17.71 5.45
C ARG A 12 0.65 -17.17 6.72
N GLY A 13 -0.14 -16.87 7.76
CA GLY A 13 0.35 -16.34 9.03
C GLY A 13 0.81 -14.89 8.96
N LEU A 14 0.49 -14.15 7.88
CA LEU A 14 0.88 -12.76 7.75
C LEU A 14 -0.11 -11.84 8.46
N VAL A 15 0.40 -11.14 9.46
CA VAL A 15 -0.38 -10.25 10.30
C VAL A 15 -0.77 -9.00 9.51
N HIS A 16 -2.07 -8.77 9.40
CA HIS A 16 -2.65 -7.59 8.79
C HIS A 16 -4.04 -7.35 9.39
N ARG A 17 -4.58 -6.14 9.19
CA ARG A 17 -5.95 -5.81 9.56
C ARG A 17 -6.73 -5.39 8.32
N SER A 18 -7.81 -6.10 7.99
CA SER A 18 -8.72 -5.65 6.93
C SER A 18 -9.48 -4.40 7.37
N LEU A 19 -9.46 -3.35 6.54
CA LEU A 19 -10.22 -2.12 6.74
C LEU A 19 -11.56 -2.13 5.96
N GLY A 20 -11.86 -3.24 5.27
CA GLY A 20 -13.02 -3.36 4.39
C GLY A 20 -12.71 -2.95 2.95
N PHE A 21 -13.74 -2.53 2.23
CA PHE A 21 -13.65 -2.14 0.82
C PHE A 21 -13.84 -0.62 0.69
N ASP A 22 -13.15 -0.02 -0.28
CA ASP A 22 -13.39 1.38 -0.64
C ASP A 22 -14.69 1.55 -1.45
N TYR A 23 -14.98 2.80 -1.86
CA TYR A 23 -16.18 3.12 -2.64
C TYR A 23 -16.19 2.49 -4.05
N GLN A 24 -15.04 2.00 -4.54
CA GLN A 24 -14.89 1.29 -5.81
C GLN A 24 -14.91 -0.23 -5.63
N GLY A 25 -15.08 -0.72 -4.40
CA GLY A 25 -15.03 -2.15 -4.08
C GLY A 25 -13.61 -2.72 -4.00
N ILE A 26 -12.58 -1.87 -3.87
CA ILE A 26 -11.18 -2.30 -3.72
C ILE A 26 -10.90 -2.66 -2.28
N GLU A 27 -10.34 -3.84 -2.04
CA GLU A 27 -9.99 -4.30 -0.70
C GLU A 27 -8.89 -3.40 -0.10
N THR A 28 -9.11 -2.93 1.12
CA THR A 28 -8.15 -2.10 1.85
C THR A 28 -7.59 -2.83 3.06
N LEU A 29 -6.26 -2.93 3.16
CA LEU A 29 -5.56 -3.59 4.25
C LEU A 29 -4.69 -2.60 5.02
N GLN A 30 -4.78 -2.62 6.34
CA GLN A 30 -3.84 -1.97 7.24
C GLN A 30 -2.68 -2.92 7.57
N ILE A 31 -1.46 -2.45 7.32
CA ILE A 31 -0.22 -3.19 7.57
C ILE A 31 0.60 -2.42 8.61
N LYS A 32 1.17 -3.18 9.54
CA LYS A 32 2.11 -2.64 10.51
C LYS A 32 3.42 -2.23 9.82
N PRO A 33 4.04 -1.10 10.21
CA PRO A 33 5.28 -0.65 9.60
C PRO A 33 6.39 -1.70 9.51
N GLU A 34 6.46 -2.58 10.51
CA GLU A 34 7.49 -3.61 10.69
C GLU A 34 7.30 -4.77 9.71
N ASP A 35 6.05 -5.11 9.39
CA ASP A 35 5.67 -6.23 8.52
C ASP A 35 5.66 -5.84 7.02
N TRP A 36 5.89 -4.56 6.71
CA TRP A 36 5.76 -4.01 5.36
C TRP A 36 6.61 -4.74 4.32
N HIS A 37 7.88 -5.03 4.63
CA HIS A 37 8.78 -5.69 3.68
C HIS A 37 8.29 -7.10 3.32
N SER A 38 7.89 -7.88 4.33
CA SER A 38 7.35 -9.24 4.13
C SER A 38 6.06 -9.22 3.31
N ILE A 39 5.18 -8.25 3.58
CA ILE A 39 3.93 -8.07 2.82
C ILE A 39 4.21 -7.63 1.39
N ALA A 40 5.11 -6.66 1.18
CA ALA A 40 5.45 -6.18 -0.16
C ALA A 40 6.00 -7.31 -1.04
N VAL A 41 6.91 -8.12 -0.50
CA VAL A 41 7.47 -9.29 -1.20
C VAL A 41 6.36 -10.29 -1.54
N ILE A 42 5.49 -10.63 -0.59
CA ILE A 42 4.46 -11.64 -0.86
C ILE A 42 3.40 -11.15 -1.86
N LEU A 43 3.06 -9.85 -1.84
CA LEU A 43 2.13 -9.26 -2.79
C LEU A 43 2.71 -9.27 -4.20
N TYR A 44 3.99 -8.95 -4.33
CA TYR A 44 4.70 -9.04 -5.60
C TYR A 44 4.72 -10.48 -6.14
N VAL A 45 5.06 -11.47 -5.29
CA VAL A 45 5.03 -12.90 -5.65
C VAL A 45 3.61 -13.38 -6.00
N TYR A 46 2.59 -12.83 -5.36
CA TYR A 46 1.19 -13.14 -5.69
C TYR A 46 0.74 -12.56 -7.04
N GLY A 47 1.50 -11.61 -7.59
CA GLY A 47 1.26 -11.03 -8.91
C GLY A 47 0.90 -9.53 -8.89
N TYR A 48 0.84 -8.87 -7.73
CA TYR A 48 0.68 -7.41 -7.68
C TYR A 48 1.97 -6.73 -8.14
N ASN A 49 2.10 -6.60 -9.46
CA ASN A 49 3.30 -6.19 -10.18
C ASN A 49 3.27 -4.72 -10.61
N TYR A 50 2.16 -4.01 -10.38
CA TYR A 50 2.01 -2.62 -10.80
C TYR A 50 1.60 -1.72 -9.63
N LEU A 51 2.46 -0.75 -9.28
CA LEU A 51 2.15 0.31 -8.33
C LEU A 51 1.41 1.43 -9.06
N ARG A 52 0.09 1.49 -8.92
CA ARG A 52 -0.75 2.49 -9.59
C ARG A 52 -0.57 3.87 -8.97
N SER A 53 -0.51 3.94 -7.65
CA SER A 53 -0.36 5.19 -6.91
C SER A 53 0.23 4.96 -5.54
N GLN A 54 1.12 5.87 -5.14
CA GLN A 54 1.60 6.00 -3.77
C GLN A 54 1.29 7.42 -3.30
N CYS A 55 0.69 7.52 -2.12
CA CYS A 55 0.43 8.81 -1.49
C CYS A 55 0.58 8.72 0.02
N ALA A 56 0.63 9.88 0.68
CA ALA A 56 0.57 9.98 2.12
C ALA A 56 -0.33 11.15 2.52
N TYR A 57 -1.03 11.01 3.63
CA TYR A 57 -1.86 12.08 4.20
C TYR A 57 -1.83 12.06 5.72
N ASP A 58 -1.96 13.23 6.33
CA ASP A 58 -2.09 13.35 7.78
C ASP A 58 -3.50 12.89 8.19
N VAL A 59 -3.58 11.90 9.07
CA VAL A 59 -4.83 11.40 9.64
C VAL A 59 -5.43 12.43 10.60
N ALA A 60 -4.56 13.12 11.33
CA ALA A 60 -4.88 14.24 12.19
C ALA A 60 -3.67 15.19 12.25
N PRO A 61 -3.88 16.50 12.41
CA PRO A 61 -2.79 17.46 12.59
C PRO A 61 -1.89 17.05 13.76
N GLY A 62 -0.58 16.90 13.52
CA GLY A 62 0.40 16.48 14.54
C GLY A 62 0.25 15.03 15.03
N GLY A 63 -0.60 14.22 14.38
CA GLY A 63 -0.97 12.89 14.82
C GLY A 63 -0.27 11.76 14.05
N LEU A 64 -1.06 10.93 13.37
CA LEU A 64 -0.56 9.84 12.52
C LEU A 64 -0.51 10.28 11.06
N LEU A 65 0.53 9.85 10.34
CA LEU A 65 0.60 9.90 8.89
C LEU A 65 0.14 8.54 8.32
N ALA A 66 -0.77 8.55 7.36
CA ALA A 66 -1.14 7.36 6.61
C ALA A 66 -0.40 7.36 5.27
N SER A 67 0.52 6.42 5.08
CA SER A 67 1.06 6.08 3.76
C SER A 67 0.17 5.06 3.08
N VAL A 68 -0.22 5.32 1.84
CA VAL A 68 -1.14 4.50 1.06
C VAL A 68 -0.48 4.06 -0.24
N TYR A 69 -0.66 2.78 -0.56
CA TYR A 69 -0.16 2.14 -1.77
C TYR A 69 -1.32 1.46 -2.49
N HIS A 70 -1.62 1.88 -3.70
CA HIS A 70 -2.57 1.21 -4.58
C HIS A 70 -1.80 0.30 -5.54
N LEU A 71 -2.00 -1.01 -5.38
CA LEU A 71 -1.36 -2.04 -6.19
C LEU A 71 -2.39 -2.70 -7.10
N THR A 72 -1.96 -3.04 -8.31
CA THR A 72 -2.76 -3.72 -9.32
C THR A 72 -2.00 -4.94 -9.82
N ARG A 73 -2.70 -6.07 -9.99
CA ARG A 73 -2.20 -7.23 -10.71
C ARG A 73 -2.51 -7.07 -12.19
N ILE A 74 -1.49 -6.76 -12.98
CA ILE A 74 -1.61 -6.64 -14.44
C ILE A 74 -1.24 -7.98 -15.06
N GLU A 75 -2.16 -8.50 -15.86
CA GLU A 75 -2.01 -9.71 -16.67
C GLU A 75 -2.48 -9.44 -18.10
N TYR A 76 -1.85 -10.10 -19.06
CA TYR A 76 -2.24 -9.97 -20.47
C TYR A 76 -3.63 -10.55 -20.72
N GLY A 77 -4.49 -9.80 -21.41
CA GLY A 77 -5.83 -10.26 -21.79
C GLY A 77 -6.88 -10.19 -20.68
N VAL A 78 -6.59 -9.55 -19.54
CA VAL A 78 -7.54 -9.35 -18.45
C VAL A 78 -8.25 -7.99 -18.59
N ASN A 79 -9.59 -8.02 -18.69
CA ASN A 79 -10.41 -6.81 -18.84
C ASN A 79 -10.59 -6.02 -17.53
N GLN A 80 -10.52 -6.70 -16.39
CA GLN A 80 -10.64 -6.10 -15.07
C GLN A 80 -9.55 -6.64 -14.16
N ALA A 81 -8.55 -5.81 -13.91
CA ALA A 81 -7.41 -6.17 -13.08
C ALA A 81 -7.80 -6.24 -11.59
N GLU A 82 -7.20 -7.17 -10.85
CA GLU A 82 -7.38 -7.23 -9.40
C GLU A 82 -6.58 -6.12 -8.73
N GLU A 83 -7.21 -5.41 -7.79
CA GLU A 83 -6.63 -4.25 -7.12
C GLU A 83 -6.68 -4.39 -5.60
N VAL A 84 -5.69 -3.80 -4.93
CA VAL A 84 -5.65 -3.70 -3.47
C VAL A 84 -5.10 -2.35 -3.05
N CYS A 85 -5.68 -1.79 -1.98
CA CYS A 85 -5.17 -0.61 -1.29
C CYS A 85 -4.48 -1.04 0.03
N ILE A 86 -3.21 -0.70 0.20
CA ILE A 86 -2.48 -0.94 1.44
C ILE A 86 -2.28 0.38 2.18
N LYS A 87 -2.64 0.42 3.47
CA LYS A 87 -2.44 1.57 4.35
C LYS A 87 -1.47 1.23 5.48
N LYS A 88 -0.47 2.07 5.64
CA LYS A 88 0.51 2.03 6.73
C LYS A 88 0.37 3.30 7.55
N TYR A 89 0.19 3.15 8.86
CA TYR A 89 0.08 4.29 9.77
C TYR A 89 1.40 4.47 10.50
N LEU A 90 1.91 5.70 10.48
CA LEU A 90 3.19 6.10 11.03
C LEU A 90 2.99 7.26 12.00
N LEU A 91 3.84 7.37 13.00
CA LEU A 91 3.88 8.56 13.87
C LEU A 91 4.54 9.72 13.11
N THR A 92 3.95 10.91 13.23
CA THR A 92 4.51 12.14 12.63
C THR A 92 5.92 12.39 13.19
N GLY A 93 6.90 12.68 12.33
CA GLY A 93 8.31 12.91 12.70
C GLY A 93 9.24 11.71 12.50
N VAL A 94 8.70 10.50 12.30
CA VAL A 94 9.45 9.39 11.74
C VAL A 94 9.36 9.53 10.22
N ILE A 95 10.42 10.01 9.56
CA ILE A 95 10.50 9.99 8.10
C ILE A 95 10.67 8.51 7.71
N PRO A 96 9.67 7.84 7.12
CA PRO A 96 9.96 6.55 6.51
C PRO A 96 10.91 6.83 5.33
N GLU A 97 12.09 6.22 5.33
CA GLU A 97 12.81 6.05 4.07
C GLU A 97 11.89 5.27 3.13
N PHE A 98 11.28 5.97 2.18
CA PHE A 98 10.56 5.36 1.09
C PHE A 98 11.60 4.75 0.14
N HIS A 99 12.06 3.54 0.42
CA HIS A 99 12.77 2.73 -0.56
C HIS A 99 11.76 2.27 -1.60
N LEU A 100 11.60 3.10 -2.63
CA LEU A 100 10.75 2.81 -3.76
C LEU A 100 11.44 1.82 -4.69
N PHE A 101 10.94 0.59 -4.74
CA PHE A 101 11.11 -0.28 -5.91
C PHE A 101 9.97 0.01 -6.90
N SER A 102 10.20 0.92 -7.85
CA SER A 102 9.52 0.85 -9.16
C SER A 102 10.26 1.67 -10.21
N GLY A 103 10.80 0.99 -11.21
CA GLY A 103 11.00 1.59 -12.51
C GLY A 103 9.66 2.06 -13.06
N PHE A 104 9.64 3.28 -13.60
CA PHE A 104 8.55 3.92 -14.35
C PHE A 104 7.27 4.27 -13.58
N GLY A 105 7.17 5.55 -13.20
CA GLY A 105 5.95 6.22 -12.74
C GLY A 105 6.25 7.26 -11.68
N LYS A 106 5.99 8.54 -11.97
CA LYS A 106 6.39 9.70 -11.17
C LYS A 106 5.90 9.60 -9.71
N VAL A 107 6.82 9.30 -8.78
CA VAL A 107 6.56 9.22 -7.35
C VAL A 107 6.77 10.58 -6.70
N ARG A 108 5.76 11.08 -6.00
CA ARG A 108 5.88 12.30 -5.20
C ARG A 108 6.50 11.96 -3.85
N ILE A 109 7.79 12.25 -3.73
CA ILE A 109 8.55 12.08 -2.50
C ILE A 109 8.50 13.41 -1.73
N PHE A 110 8.14 13.36 -0.45
CA PHE A 110 8.23 14.50 0.45
C PHE A 110 9.45 14.32 1.35
N LYS A 111 10.35 15.32 1.37
CA LYS A 111 11.47 15.39 2.32
C LYS A 111 11.43 16.74 3.02
N ASN A 112 11.36 16.74 4.35
CA ASN A 112 11.32 17.93 5.20
C ASN A 112 10.25 18.96 4.79
N GLY A 113 9.03 18.50 4.48
CA GLY A 113 7.92 19.38 4.08
C GLY A 113 8.02 19.96 2.66
N ASN A 114 9.09 19.68 1.93
CA ASN A 114 9.23 20.08 0.52
C ASN A 114 8.85 18.92 -0.40
N LEU A 115 8.00 19.22 -1.39
CA LEU A 115 7.69 18.35 -2.51
C LEU A 115 8.97 18.20 -3.34
N MET A 116 9.63 17.05 -3.22
CA MET A 116 10.68 16.67 -4.17
C MET A 116 9.98 16.04 -5.36
N ILE A 117 9.67 16.90 -6.33
CA ILE A 117 9.23 16.49 -7.66
C ILE A 117 10.41 15.76 -8.30
N CYS A 118 10.28 14.47 -8.55
CA CYS A 118 10.83 13.93 -9.79
C CYS A 118 9.65 13.55 -10.66
#